data_AF-A0A6G9AGN5-F1
#
_entry.id   AF-A0A6G9AGN5-F1
#
_cell.length_a   1.000
_cell.length_b   1.000
_cell.length_c   1.000
_cell.angle_alpha   90.00
_cell.angle_beta   90.00
_cell.angle_gamma   90.00
#
_symmetry.space_group_name_H-M   'P 1'
#
loop_
_entity.id
_entity.type
_entity.pdbx_description
1 polymer ?
#
loop_
_entity_poly.entity_id
_entity_poly.type
_entity_poly.pdbx_seq_one_letter_code
_entity_poly.pdbx_strand_id
1 'polypeptide(L)'
;MFTNLLKWAAYGLAPVACCWLLSGCSAYMHQPKGIRPARLGEETPVTGSLRTLPEPNEKIYAAVYKFRDLTGQYKLTETGSNFSTAVTQGATNILMKALEESNWFVPVERENVSNLLNERKIIRSSMAQFKNEDNSLPPLLFAGLIMEGGVVSYDANTVTGGAGLRYFGTGGSTQYRQDRVTVYLRAVATKTGKILKTIYTSKTILSQAVDGGVFRFVNFKRLLEAETGFTTTEPAHLAVTEAIEKAVHSMVLEGIRDSLWTSSPRSTARTKNMLNAYEEERSEMVQTDVYGAREQMAVPRIIVQPYGSAWRYQGDYSSPLNKIGYGASLEVYLTPYLAIQANASTGTLATKRFLSIDVNEFTGNILFRALPNQRFTPLFYAGAGYTIRKLGIMLEPANQRYFTLSGGGGLEYRLSGTLGLRGTLEYHQPFTDVLDGLAAGTRNDYYVRANAGLVLVLGHFGRP
;
A
#
# COMPACT_ATOMS: atom_id res chain seq x y z
N MET A 1 48.09 -6.87 13.79
CA MET A 1 47.26 -7.90 13.15
C MET A 1 45.81 -7.46 12.92
N PHE A 2 45.17 -6.73 13.85
CA PHE A 2 43.78 -6.23 13.70
C PHE A 2 43.54 -5.17 12.61
N THR A 3 44.57 -4.42 12.21
CA THR A 3 44.46 -3.36 11.18
C THR A 3 44.33 -3.92 9.75
N ASN A 4 44.81 -5.14 9.51
CA ASN A 4 44.68 -5.78 8.20
C ASN A 4 43.32 -6.46 8.03
N LEU A 5 42.70 -6.99 9.10
CA LEU A 5 41.36 -7.58 9.04
C LEU A 5 40.28 -6.54 8.66
N LEU A 6 40.38 -5.32 9.20
CA LEU A 6 39.45 -4.21 8.89
C LEU A 6 39.59 -3.69 7.46
N LYS A 7 40.81 -3.72 6.90
CA LYS A 7 41.03 -3.38 5.48
C LYS A 7 40.41 -4.44 4.57
N TRP A 8 40.59 -5.72 4.86
CA TRP A 8 39.98 -6.82 4.09
C TRP A 8 38.44 -6.81 4.17
N ALA A 9 37.87 -6.47 5.33
CA ALA A 9 36.42 -6.27 5.46
C ALA A 9 35.91 -5.08 4.64
N ALA A 10 36.65 -3.97 4.59
CA ALA A 10 36.29 -2.80 3.76
C ALA A 10 36.41 -3.08 2.25
N TYR A 11 37.44 -3.81 1.81
CA TYR A 11 37.60 -4.24 0.41
C TYR A 11 36.59 -5.31 -0.01
N GLY A 12 36.04 -6.09 0.92
CA GLY A 12 34.94 -7.03 0.67
C GLY A 12 33.54 -6.40 0.72
N LEU A 13 33.32 -5.41 1.61
CA LEU A 13 32.02 -4.73 1.76
C LEU A 13 31.74 -3.70 0.66
N ALA A 14 32.77 -3.01 0.14
CA ALA A 14 32.63 -2.03 -0.94
C ALA A 14 32.04 -2.63 -2.25
N PRO A 15 32.51 -3.78 -2.77
CA PRO A 15 31.89 -4.39 -3.95
C PRO A 15 30.48 -4.91 -3.67
N VAL A 16 30.20 -5.42 -2.47
CA VAL A 16 28.84 -5.85 -2.08
C VAL A 16 27.88 -4.66 -2.03
N ALA A 17 28.28 -3.53 -1.44
CA ALA A 17 27.50 -2.30 -1.45
C ALA A 17 27.30 -1.74 -2.87
N CYS A 18 28.31 -1.83 -3.74
CA CYS A 18 28.21 -1.46 -5.15
C CYS A 18 27.23 -2.37 -5.91
N CYS A 19 27.26 -3.69 -5.68
CA CYS A 19 26.28 -4.62 -6.25
C CYS A 19 24.85 -4.33 -5.76
N TRP A 20 24.67 -3.90 -4.51
CA TRP A 20 23.36 -3.49 -3.98
C TRP A 20 22.88 -2.19 -4.65
N LEU A 21 23.76 -1.21 -4.88
CA LEU A 21 23.42 0.02 -5.61
C LEU A 21 23.09 -0.25 -7.09
N LEU A 22 23.76 -1.21 -7.72
CA LEU A 22 23.49 -1.59 -9.12
C LEU A 22 22.20 -2.39 -9.30
N SER A 23 21.71 -3.09 -8.26
CA SER A 23 20.43 -3.81 -8.31
C SER A 23 19.23 -2.90 -8.56
N GLY A 24 19.32 -1.61 -8.17
CA GLY A 24 18.29 -0.61 -8.39
C GLY A 24 18.11 -0.16 -9.85
N CYS A 25 19.13 -0.32 -10.70
CA CYS A 25 19.04 0.03 -12.13
C CYS A 25 18.39 -1.07 -13.01
N SER A 26 18.06 -2.23 -12.45
CA SER A 26 17.55 -3.38 -13.19
C SER A 26 16.20 -3.11 -13.87
N ALA A 27 15.28 -2.39 -13.20
CA ALA A 27 13.97 -2.06 -13.75
C ALA A 27 14.05 -1.17 -15.00
N TYR A 28 15.01 -0.24 -15.03
CA TYR A 28 15.26 0.62 -16.19
C TYR A 28 15.80 -0.17 -17.39
N MET A 29 16.63 -1.19 -17.13
CA MET A 29 17.22 -2.04 -18.17
C MET A 29 16.22 -3.06 -18.75
N HIS A 30 15.10 -3.32 -18.07
CA HIS A 30 14.07 -4.28 -18.49
C HIS A 30 12.97 -3.68 -19.39
N GLN A 31 13.22 -2.54 -20.02
CA GLN A 31 12.27 -1.96 -20.97
C GLN A 31 12.21 -2.78 -22.28
N PRO A 32 11.02 -3.02 -22.84
CA PRO A 32 10.89 -3.70 -24.13
C PRO A 32 11.48 -2.83 -25.25
N LYS A 33 12.51 -3.34 -25.94
CA LYS A 33 13.22 -2.64 -27.04
C LYS A 33 12.93 -3.21 -28.43
N GLY A 34 12.09 -4.25 -28.53
CA GLY A 34 11.84 -4.98 -29.77
C GLY A 34 10.38 -5.31 -30.01
N ILE A 35 10.06 -5.64 -31.26
CA ILE A 35 8.73 -6.09 -31.70
C ILE A 35 8.38 -7.38 -30.96
N ARG A 36 7.16 -7.47 -30.41
CA ARG A 36 6.65 -8.67 -29.75
C ARG A 36 5.54 -9.31 -30.61
N PRO A 37 5.49 -10.65 -30.70
CA PRO A 37 4.39 -11.32 -31.40
C PRO A 37 3.06 -11.11 -30.65
N ALA A 38 1.95 -11.27 -31.37
CA ALA A 38 0.63 -11.27 -30.75
C ALA A 38 0.48 -12.45 -29.77
N ARG A 39 -0.26 -12.24 -28.68
CA ARG A 39 -0.53 -13.23 -27.64
C ARG A 39 -1.96 -13.10 -27.12
N LEU A 40 -2.41 -14.09 -26.36
CA LEU A 40 -3.67 -14.01 -25.63
C LEU A 40 -3.67 -12.83 -24.66
N GLY A 41 -4.85 -12.28 -24.38
CA GLY A 41 -5.04 -11.14 -23.48
C GLY A 41 -4.60 -11.47 -22.05
N GLU A 42 -4.26 -10.42 -21.29
CA GLU A 42 -3.88 -10.55 -19.89
C GLU A 42 -5.10 -10.87 -19.02
N GLU A 43 -4.95 -11.80 -18.07
CA GLU A 43 -5.96 -12.09 -17.05
C GLU A 43 -5.79 -11.14 -15.86
N THR A 44 -6.90 -10.81 -15.19
CA THR A 44 -6.85 -10.02 -13.96
C THR A 44 -6.63 -10.94 -12.76
N PRO A 45 -6.18 -10.40 -11.60
CA PRO A 45 -6.10 -11.19 -10.37
C PRO A 45 -7.45 -11.81 -9.94
N VAL A 46 -8.57 -11.21 -10.35
CA VAL A 46 -9.93 -11.67 -9.98
C VAL A 46 -10.41 -12.81 -10.86
N THR A 47 -9.91 -12.95 -12.10
CA THR A 47 -10.30 -14.01 -13.04
C THR A 47 -10.14 -15.41 -12.42
N GLY A 48 -9.06 -15.65 -11.68
CA GLY A 48 -8.83 -16.91 -10.96
C GLY A 48 -9.85 -17.16 -9.84
N SER A 49 -10.25 -16.11 -9.11
CA SER A 49 -11.28 -16.19 -8.07
C SER A 49 -12.66 -16.48 -8.66
N LEU A 50 -12.94 -15.94 -9.84
CA LEU A 50 -14.19 -16.15 -10.56
C LEU A 50 -14.38 -17.61 -10.99
N ARG A 51 -13.32 -18.24 -11.53
CA ARG A 51 -13.33 -19.66 -11.94
C ARG A 51 -13.36 -20.64 -10.76
N THR A 52 -12.98 -20.20 -9.56
CA THR A 52 -12.93 -21.05 -8.35
C THR A 52 -14.18 -20.97 -7.48
N LEU A 53 -15.18 -20.19 -7.91
CA LEU A 53 -16.51 -20.12 -7.30
C LEU A 53 -17.11 -21.53 -7.06
N PRO A 54 -17.93 -21.72 -6.01
CA PRO A 54 -18.58 -22.99 -5.76
C PRO A 54 -19.50 -23.34 -6.93
N GLU A 55 -19.60 -24.60 -7.34
CA GLU A 55 -20.47 -24.98 -8.46
C GLU A 55 -21.95 -24.69 -8.13
N PRO A 56 -22.74 -24.18 -9.10
CA PRO A 56 -24.18 -24.00 -8.92
C PRO A 56 -24.90 -25.34 -8.89
N ASN A 57 -26.08 -25.40 -8.28
CA ASN A 57 -26.97 -26.55 -8.43
C ASN A 57 -27.54 -26.65 -9.86
N GLU A 58 -27.91 -25.49 -10.43
CA GLU A 58 -28.35 -25.34 -11.81
C GLU A 58 -27.81 -24.01 -12.36
N LYS A 59 -27.35 -24.01 -13.62
CA LYS A 59 -26.87 -22.79 -14.27
C LYS A 59 -28.03 -21.86 -14.61
N ILE A 60 -27.80 -20.56 -14.47
CA ILE A 60 -28.85 -19.55 -14.64
C ILE A 60 -28.72 -18.85 -15.98
N TYR A 61 -29.75 -18.87 -16.80
CA TYR A 61 -29.78 -18.12 -18.05
C TYR A 61 -29.95 -16.62 -17.78
N ALA A 62 -28.93 -15.84 -18.13
CA ALA A 62 -28.86 -14.41 -17.87
C ALA A 62 -28.80 -13.62 -19.20
N ALA A 63 -29.81 -12.79 -19.46
CA ALA A 63 -29.81 -11.90 -20.60
C ALA A 63 -28.94 -10.67 -20.31
N VAL A 64 -28.02 -10.36 -21.21
CA VAL A 64 -27.20 -9.15 -21.14
C VAL A 64 -27.57 -8.26 -22.31
N TYR A 65 -28.06 -7.05 -22.00
CA TYR A 65 -28.35 -6.03 -22.99
C TYR A 65 -27.09 -5.17 -23.21
N LYS A 66 -27.12 -3.88 -22.90
CA LYS A 66 -25.97 -2.98 -23.06
C LYS A 66 -25.40 -2.63 -21.69
N PHE A 67 -24.12 -2.91 -21.50
CA PHE A 67 -23.38 -2.46 -20.34
C PHE A 67 -22.59 -1.21 -20.73
N ARG A 68 -23.15 -0.04 -20.43
CA ARG A 68 -22.67 1.23 -20.99
C ARG A 68 -21.67 1.92 -20.08
N ASP A 69 -20.84 2.77 -20.69
CA ASP A 69 -20.20 3.86 -20.00
C ASP A 69 -21.24 4.95 -19.71
N LEU A 70 -21.47 5.20 -18.42
CA LEU A 70 -22.38 6.23 -17.91
C LEU A 70 -21.61 7.39 -17.25
N THR A 71 -20.28 7.38 -17.35
CA THR A 71 -19.42 8.41 -16.72
C THR A 71 -19.45 9.73 -17.49
N GLY A 72 -19.60 9.66 -18.81
CA GLY A 72 -19.46 10.81 -19.71
C GLY A 72 -18.03 11.39 -19.76
N GLN A 73 -17.03 10.66 -19.26
CA GLN A 73 -15.67 11.16 -19.12
C GLN A 73 -14.82 10.94 -20.37
N TYR A 74 -14.13 11.99 -20.79
CA TYR A 74 -13.09 11.95 -21.80
C TYR A 74 -11.71 11.98 -21.15
N LYS A 75 -10.69 11.47 -21.85
CA LYS A 75 -9.32 11.53 -21.36
C LYS A 75 -8.87 12.99 -21.26
N LEU A 76 -8.37 13.35 -20.08
CA LEU A 76 -7.76 14.65 -19.84
C LEU A 76 -6.59 14.88 -20.80
N THR A 77 -6.57 16.04 -21.45
CA THR A 77 -5.47 16.51 -22.28
C THR A 77 -5.02 17.88 -21.80
N GLU A 78 -3.72 18.11 -21.69
CA GLU A 78 -3.17 19.39 -21.24
C GLU A 78 -3.47 20.55 -22.21
N THR A 79 -3.67 20.24 -23.50
CA THR A 79 -3.99 21.23 -24.53
C THR A 79 -5.08 20.73 -25.48
N GLY A 80 -6.16 21.50 -25.63
CA GLY A 80 -7.23 21.25 -26.61
C GLY A 80 -8.35 20.32 -26.14
N SER A 81 -9.29 20.04 -27.04
CA SER A 81 -10.42 19.11 -26.82
C SER A 81 -10.09 17.71 -27.31
N ASN A 82 -10.44 16.68 -26.53
CA ASN A 82 -10.25 15.27 -26.87
C ASN A 82 -11.59 14.52 -26.92
N PHE A 83 -11.79 13.69 -27.94
CA PHE A 83 -12.97 12.84 -28.10
C PHE A 83 -12.75 11.40 -27.62
N SER A 84 -11.55 11.07 -27.15
CA SER A 84 -11.22 9.74 -26.63
C SER A 84 -11.82 9.56 -25.24
N THR A 85 -12.72 8.58 -25.06
CA THR A 85 -13.31 8.28 -23.76
C THR A 85 -12.27 7.75 -22.77
N ALA A 86 -12.43 8.06 -21.49
CA ALA A 86 -11.56 7.56 -20.42
C ALA A 86 -11.79 6.07 -20.14
N VAL A 87 -13.02 5.60 -20.37
CA VAL A 87 -13.47 4.22 -20.13
C VAL A 87 -13.70 3.50 -21.46
N THR A 88 -13.54 2.16 -21.43
CA THR A 88 -13.81 1.29 -22.58
C THR A 88 -15.31 1.24 -22.92
N GLN A 89 -15.63 1.26 -24.22
CA GLN A 89 -16.99 1.05 -24.72
C GLN A 89 -17.33 -0.43 -24.95
N GLY A 90 -16.37 -1.34 -24.72
CA GLY A 90 -16.54 -2.80 -24.89
C GLY A 90 -17.02 -3.53 -23.63
N ALA A 91 -17.58 -2.83 -22.65
CA ALA A 91 -17.88 -3.40 -21.34
C ALA A 91 -18.96 -4.49 -21.35
N THR A 92 -19.86 -4.50 -22.34
CA THR A 92 -20.85 -5.58 -22.51
C THR A 92 -20.16 -6.94 -22.74
N ASN A 93 -19.16 -7.00 -23.62
CA ASN A 93 -18.43 -8.23 -23.91
C ASN A 93 -17.62 -8.72 -22.71
N ILE A 94 -17.08 -7.79 -21.94
CA ILE A 94 -16.36 -8.09 -20.69
C ILE A 94 -17.32 -8.75 -19.69
N LEU A 95 -18.53 -8.20 -19.52
CA LEU A 95 -19.54 -8.77 -18.63
C LEU A 95 -19.97 -10.17 -19.11
N MET A 96 -20.24 -10.36 -20.40
CA MET A 96 -20.61 -11.68 -20.93
C MET A 96 -19.52 -12.73 -20.68
N LYS A 97 -18.25 -12.38 -20.93
CA LYS A 97 -17.10 -13.23 -20.62
C LYS A 97 -17.02 -13.56 -19.12
N ALA A 98 -17.17 -12.56 -18.24
CA ALA A 98 -17.13 -12.79 -16.79
C ALA A 98 -18.29 -13.69 -16.32
N LEU A 99 -19.49 -13.53 -16.86
CA LEU A 99 -20.63 -14.40 -16.56
C LEU A 99 -20.36 -15.85 -17.01
N GLU A 100 -19.78 -16.05 -18.19
CA GLU A 100 -19.39 -17.37 -18.70
C GLU A 100 -18.29 -18.02 -17.85
N GLU A 101 -17.21 -17.28 -17.54
CA GLU A 101 -16.08 -17.76 -16.75
C GLU A 101 -16.44 -18.08 -15.30
N SER A 102 -17.48 -17.45 -14.76
CA SER A 102 -18.01 -17.78 -13.43
C SER A 102 -18.60 -19.19 -13.35
N ASN A 103 -18.96 -19.79 -14.49
CA ASN A 103 -19.66 -21.07 -14.58
C ASN A 103 -21.04 -21.12 -13.86
N TRP A 104 -21.52 -19.99 -13.33
CA TRP A 104 -22.85 -19.84 -12.70
C TRP A 104 -23.93 -19.48 -13.69
N PHE A 105 -23.59 -18.67 -14.69
CA PHE A 105 -24.52 -18.12 -15.64
C PHE A 105 -24.28 -18.66 -17.05
N VAL A 106 -25.37 -18.78 -17.80
CA VAL A 106 -25.33 -18.95 -19.26
C VAL A 106 -25.74 -17.60 -19.86
N PRO A 107 -24.77 -16.78 -20.32
CA PRO A 107 -25.10 -15.48 -20.89
C PRO A 107 -25.89 -15.65 -22.19
N VAL A 108 -26.95 -14.86 -22.35
CA VAL A 108 -27.78 -14.81 -23.55
C VAL A 108 -27.58 -13.46 -24.22
N GLU A 109 -27.10 -13.49 -25.46
CA GLU A 109 -26.86 -12.32 -26.32
C GLU A 109 -28.16 -11.54 -26.57
N ARG A 110 -28.23 -10.32 -26.04
CA ARG A 110 -29.31 -9.35 -26.34
C ARG A 110 -28.79 -8.00 -26.84
N GLU A 111 -27.48 -7.74 -26.82
CA GLU A 111 -26.90 -6.50 -27.35
C GLU A 111 -27.13 -6.40 -28.86
N ASN A 112 -26.83 -7.48 -29.58
CA ASN A 112 -26.93 -7.56 -31.05
C ASN A 112 -28.03 -8.53 -31.52
N VAL A 113 -29.16 -8.57 -30.80
CA VAL A 113 -30.28 -9.50 -31.10
C VAL A 113 -30.83 -9.35 -32.52
N SER A 114 -30.77 -8.15 -33.10
CA SER A 114 -31.19 -7.90 -34.49
C SER A 114 -30.42 -8.75 -35.49
N ASN A 115 -29.10 -8.89 -35.30
CA ASN A 115 -28.25 -9.69 -36.19
C ASN A 115 -28.61 -11.17 -36.08
N LEU A 116 -28.82 -11.66 -34.86
CA LEU A 116 -29.25 -13.04 -34.61
C LEU A 116 -30.63 -13.33 -35.23
N LEU A 117 -31.58 -12.39 -35.14
CA LEU A 117 -32.90 -12.55 -35.74
C LEU A 117 -32.84 -12.54 -37.27
N ASN A 118 -31.99 -11.68 -37.86
CA ASN A 118 -31.75 -11.66 -39.29
C ASN A 118 -31.16 -12.98 -39.78
N GLU A 119 -30.14 -13.50 -39.09
CA GLU A 119 -29.52 -14.79 -39.44
C GLU A 119 -30.53 -15.94 -39.35
N ARG A 120 -31.32 -15.99 -38.28
CA ARG A 120 -32.37 -17.01 -38.13
C ARG A 120 -33.46 -16.89 -39.21
N LYS A 121 -33.78 -15.68 -39.66
CA LYS A 121 -34.71 -15.45 -40.77
C LYS A 121 -34.15 -15.99 -42.09
N ILE A 122 -32.86 -15.75 -42.35
CA ILE A 122 -32.16 -16.31 -43.52
C ILE A 122 -32.23 -17.83 -43.50
N ILE A 123 -31.86 -18.47 -42.37
CA ILE A 123 -31.90 -19.93 -42.23
C ILE A 123 -33.31 -20.49 -42.47
N ARG A 124 -34.35 -19.89 -41.89
CA ARG A 124 -35.74 -20.31 -42.14
C ARG A 124 -36.11 -20.22 -43.62
N SER A 125 -35.70 -19.14 -44.30
CA SER A 125 -35.98 -18.96 -45.72
C SER A 125 -35.25 -19.97 -46.59
N SER A 126 -34.00 -20.33 -46.26
CA SER A 126 -33.25 -21.37 -46.97
C SER A 126 -33.84 -22.75 -46.73
N MET A 127 -34.18 -23.11 -45.50
CA MET A 127 -34.80 -24.41 -45.17
C MET A 127 -36.13 -24.61 -45.90
N ALA A 128 -36.96 -23.57 -46.02
CA ALA A 128 -38.21 -23.62 -46.77
C ALA A 128 -38.01 -23.91 -48.27
N GLN A 129 -36.88 -23.50 -48.85
CA GLN A 129 -36.55 -23.80 -50.26
C GLN A 129 -36.09 -25.25 -50.46
N PHE A 130 -35.43 -25.85 -49.48
CA PHE A 130 -34.83 -27.19 -49.59
C PHE A 130 -35.77 -28.35 -49.23
N LYS A 131 -37.08 -28.13 -49.02
CA LYS A 131 -38.11 -29.17 -48.72
C LYS A 131 -37.72 -30.17 -47.60
N ASN A 132 -36.94 -29.72 -46.62
CA ASN A 132 -36.71 -30.48 -45.39
C ASN A 132 -37.68 -29.96 -44.32
N GLU A 133 -38.94 -30.39 -44.39
CA GLU A 133 -40.03 -29.90 -43.52
C GLU A 133 -39.83 -30.26 -42.03
N ASP A 134 -38.95 -31.22 -41.70
CA ASP A 134 -38.76 -31.71 -40.32
C ASP A 134 -37.73 -30.94 -39.47
N ASN A 135 -36.95 -30.02 -40.04
CA ASN A 135 -35.90 -29.29 -39.30
C ASN A 135 -36.32 -27.85 -38.95
N SER A 136 -37.23 -27.70 -37.98
CA SER A 136 -37.55 -26.39 -37.41
C SER A 136 -36.45 -25.91 -36.44
N LEU A 137 -36.07 -24.62 -36.53
CA LEU A 137 -35.08 -24.06 -35.61
C LEU A 137 -35.62 -24.02 -34.17
N PRO A 138 -34.83 -24.46 -33.16
CA PRO A 138 -35.24 -24.38 -31.77
C PRO A 138 -35.49 -22.92 -31.35
N PRO A 139 -36.44 -22.66 -30.42
CA PRO A 139 -36.73 -21.31 -29.94
C PRO A 139 -35.51 -20.68 -29.26
N LEU A 140 -35.47 -19.35 -29.18
CA LEU A 140 -34.43 -18.65 -28.45
C LEU A 140 -34.53 -18.96 -26.95
N LEU A 141 -33.38 -19.09 -26.29
CA LEU A 141 -33.32 -19.33 -24.84
C LEU A 141 -34.05 -18.21 -24.08
N PHE A 142 -34.87 -18.61 -23.12
CA PHE A 142 -35.53 -17.70 -22.18
C PHE A 142 -34.58 -17.45 -21.01
N ALA A 143 -34.28 -16.18 -20.75
CA ALA A 143 -33.51 -15.79 -19.58
C ALA A 143 -34.45 -15.47 -18.41
N GLY A 144 -34.27 -16.14 -17.28
CA GLY A 144 -35.01 -15.81 -16.04
C GLY A 144 -34.53 -14.51 -15.40
N LEU A 145 -33.33 -14.06 -15.77
CA LEU A 145 -32.65 -12.91 -15.21
C LEU A 145 -32.13 -11.98 -16.31
N ILE A 146 -32.23 -10.67 -16.09
CA ILE A 146 -31.51 -9.65 -16.83
C ILE A 146 -30.36 -9.15 -15.98
N MET A 147 -29.16 -9.17 -16.54
CA MET A 147 -27.96 -8.59 -15.94
C MET A 147 -27.67 -7.27 -16.65
N GLU A 148 -27.82 -6.17 -15.92
CA GLU A 148 -27.68 -4.83 -16.48
C GLU A 148 -26.93 -3.90 -15.53
N GLY A 149 -26.39 -2.82 -16.08
CA GLY A 149 -25.59 -1.88 -15.32
C GLY A 149 -24.69 -1.06 -16.23
N GLY A 150 -23.61 -0.56 -15.65
CA GLY A 150 -22.64 0.24 -16.38
C GLY A 150 -21.48 0.67 -15.52
N VAL A 151 -20.51 1.29 -16.19
CA VAL A 151 -19.46 2.06 -15.50
C VAL A 151 -20.07 3.41 -15.15
N VAL A 152 -20.32 3.64 -13.86
CA VAL A 152 -21.10 4.79 -13.38
C VAL A 152 -20.23 5.99 -13.06
N SER A 153 -19.02 5.76 -12.53
CA SER A 153 -18.06 6.84 -12.29
C SER A 153 -16.66 6.47 -12.75
N TYR A 154 -15.94 7.48 -13.23
CA TYR A 154 -14.50 7.47 -13.42
C TYR A 154 -13.95 8.76 -12.82
N ASP A 155 -13.35 8.64 -11.63
CA ASP A 155 -12.79 9.76 -10.90
C ASP A 155 -11.28 9.81 -11.20
N ALA A 156 -10.85 10.81 -11.97
CA ALA A 156 -9.42 11.02 -12.25
C ALA A 156 -8.75 11.82 -11.13
N ASN A 157 -7.47 11.55 -10.86
CA ASN A 157 -6.64 12.31 -9.92
C ASN A 157 -7.21 12.38 -8.50
N THR A 158 -7.89 11.31 -8.05
CA THR A 158 -8.47 11.21 -6.70
C THR A 158 -7.45 11.41 -5.59
N VAL A 159 -6.23 10.94 -5.81
CA VAL A 159 -5.07 11.22 -4.97
C VAL A 159 -3.89 11.49 -5.89
N THR A 160 -3.23 12.63 -5.68
CA THR A 160 -1.95 12.94 -6.30
C THR A 160 -0.94 13.29 -5.22
N GLY A 161 0.31 12.94 -5.47
CA GLY A 161 1.40 13.32 -4.60
C GLY A 161 2.73 13.04 -5.24
N GLY A 162 3.79 13.38 -4.52
CA GLY A 162 5.13 13.21 -5.02
C GLY A 162 6.16 13.73 -4.03
N ALA A 163 7.40 13.30 -4.24
CA ALA A 163 8.54 13.77 -3.48
C ALA A 163 9.66 14.05 -4.48
N GLY A 164 10.33 15.20 -4.31
CA GLY A 164 11.43 15.60 -5.17
C GLY A 164 12.58 16.16 -4.35
N LEU A 165 13.80 15.77 -4.71
CA LEU A 165 15.02 16.31 -4.12
C LEU A 165 15.92 16.81 -5.25
N ARG A 166 16.42 18.04 -5.13
CA ARG A 166 17.35 18.64 -6.09
C ARG A 166 18.55 19.23 -5.33
N TYR A 167 19.77 18.85 -5.72
CA TYR A 167 21.00 19.34 -5.13
C TYR A 167 22.13 19.43 -6.15
N PHE A 168 22.79 20.59 -6.25
CA PHE A 168 23.89 20.87 -7.19
C PHE A 168 23.63 20.39 -8.62
N GLY A 169 22.48 20.75 -9.17
CA GLY A 169 22.15 20.42 -10.55
C GLY A 169 21.67 18.99 -10.75
N THR A 170 21.89 18.05 -9.83
CA THR A 170 21.29 16.71 -9.91
C THR A 170 20.01 16.67 -9.09
N GLY A 171 18.96 16.07 -9.61
CA GLY A 171 17.70 15.91 -8.89
C GLY A 171 16.91 14.70 -9.33
N GLY A 172 16.06 14.22 -8.45
CA GLY A 172 15.08 13.18 -8.76
C GLY A 172 13.73 13.57 -8.19
N SER A 173 12.67 13.21 -8.91
CA SER A 173 11.30 13.36 -8.45
C SER A 173 10.51 12.09 -8.72
N THR A 174 9.66 11.73 -7.79
CA THR A 174 8.62 10.74 -8.01
C THR A 174 7.27 11.42 -7.89
N GLN A 175 6.36 11.05 -8.77
CA GLN A 175 4.97 11.46 -8.74
C GLN A 175 4.10 10.21 -8.76
N TYR A 176 3.01 10.23 -8.01
CA TYR A 176 2.00 9.20 -8.08
C TYR A 176 0.62 9.85 -8.23
N ARG A 177 -0.24 9.13 -8.94
CA ARG A 177 -1.58 9.57 -9.29
C ARG A 177 -2.50 8.36 -9.22
N GLN A 178 -3.67 8.58 -8.63
CA GLN A 178 -4.67 7.56 -8.43
C GLN A 178 -5.96 7.94 -9.13
N ASP A 179 -6.44 7.07 -10.01
CA ASP A 179 -7.80 7.17 -10.56
C ASP A 179 -8.68 6.08 -9.95
N ARG A 180 -10.00 6.23 -10.04
CA ARG A 180 -10.95 5.23 -9.56
C ARG A 180 -12.05 5.01 -10.58
N VAL A 181 -12.30 3.75 -10.90
CA VAL A 181 -13.44 3.34 -11.72
C VAL A 181 -14.49 2.66 -10.84
N THR A 182 -15.74 2.99 -11.07
CA THR A 182 -16.88 2.49 -10.31
C THR A 182 -17.88 1.81 -11.23
N VAL A 183 -18.28 0.60 -10.87
CA VAL A 183 -19.18 -0.25 -11.66
C VAL A 183 -20.39 -0.61 -10.81
N TYR A 184 -21.57 -0.51 -11.40
CA TYR A 184 -22.81 -1.04 -10.83
C TYR A 184 -23.29 -2.20 -11.70
N LEU A 185 -23.64 -3.31 -11.06
CA LEU A 185 -24.25 -4.47 -11.70
C LEU A 185 -25.54 -4.84 -10.96
N ARG A 186 -26.63 -5.00 -11.70
CA ARG A 186 -27.95 -5.33 -11.18
C ARG A 186 -28.47 -6.62 -11.81
N ALA A 187 -29.16 -7.39 -10.98
CA ALA A 187 -29.87 -8.61 -11.36
C ALA A 187 -31.37 -8.34 -11.28
N VAL A 188 -32.08 -8.41 -12.40
CA VAL A 188 -33.51 -8.09 -12.52
C VAL A 188 -34.29 -9.32 -12.96
N ALA A 189 -35.34 -9.68 -12.23
CA ALA A 189 -36.20 -10.81 -12.58
C ALA A 189 -37.08 -10.48 -13.80
N THR A 190 -37.00 -11.27 -14.87
CA THR A 190 -37.74 -11.00 -16.11
C THR A 190 -39.26 -11.11 -15.94
N LYS A 191 -39.72 -11.99 -15.05
CA LYS A 191 -41.15 -12.21 -14.80
C LYS A 191 -41.85 -11.06 -14.08
N THR A 192 -41.14 -10.37 -13.18
CA THR A 192 -41.76 -9.37 -12.28
C THR A 192 -41.20 -7.97 -12.45
N GLY A 193 -40.06 -7.80 -13.14
CA GLY A 193 -39.32 -6.54 -13.19
C GLY A 193 -38.65 -6.16 -11.86
N LYS A 194 -38.73 -7.03 -10.83
CA LYS A 194 -38.13 -6.76 -9.53
C LYS A 194 -36.60 -6.82 -9.63
N ILE A 195 -35.93 -5.78 -9.12
CA ILE A 195 -34.49 -5.81 -8.88
C ILE A 195 -34.24 -6.76 -7.71
N LEU A 196 -33.60 -7.89 -7.98
CA LEU A 196 -33.27 -8.91 -6.97
C LEU A 196 -32.05 -8.48 -6.16
N LYS A 197 -31.04 -7.94 -6.84
CA LYS A 197 -29.77 -7.56 -6.23
C LYS A 197 -29.08 -6.46 -7.03
N THR A 198 -28.38 -5.58 -6.31
CA THR A 198 -27.50 -4.55 -6.88
C THR A 198 -26.16 -4.65 -6.20
N ILE A 199 -25.10 -4.79 -6.99
CA ILE A 199 -23.72 -4.87 -6.56
C ILE A 199 -23.01 -3.59 -7.00
N TYR A 200 -22.27 -3.03 -6.07
CA TYR A 200 -21.38 -1.89 -6.26
C TYR A 200 -19.93 -2.38 -6.13
N THR A 201 -19.11 -2.12 -7.14
CA THR A 201 -17.67 -2.38 -7.09
C THR A 201 -16.89 -1.15 -7.53
N SER A 202 -15.74 -0.94 -6.92
CA SER A 202 -14.81 0.12 -7.30
C SER A 202 -13.40 -0.44 -7.41
N LYS A 203 -12.67 -0.07 -8.46
CA LYS A 203 -11.26 -0.39 -8.64
C LYS A 203 -10.44 0.88 -8.75
N THR A 204 -9.37 0.92 -7.96
CA THR A 204 -8.35 1.97 -8.02
C THR A 204 -7.32 1.64 -9.11
N ILE A 205 -6.99 2.63 -9.93
CA ILE A 205 -5.97 2.58 -10.98
C ILE A 205 -4.77 3.41 -10.51
N LEU A 206 -3.61 2.76 -10.40
CA LEU A 206 -2.40 3.41 -9.95
C LEU A 206 -1.52 3.81 -11.14
N SER A 207 -1.09 5.08 -11.16
CA SER A 207 -0.09 5.63 -12.06
C SER A 207 1.09 6.13 -11.23
N GLN A 208 2.31 5.75 -11.61
CA GLN A 208 3.54 6.19 -10.98
C GLN A 208 4.53 6.68 -12.03
N ALA A 209 5.08 7.86 -11.82
CA ALA A 209 6.16 8.42 -12.62
C ALA A 209 7.40 8.61 -11.73
N VAL A 210 8.55 8.22 -12.26
CA VAL A 210 9.84 8.40 -11.62
C VAL A 210 10.76 9.07 -12.62
N ASP A 211 11.25 10.25 -12.25
CA ASP A 211 12.12 11.09 -13.05
C ASP A 211 13.42 11.38 -12.30
N GLY A 212 14.53 11.40 -13.04
CA GLY A 212 15.86 11.73 -12.57
C GLY A 212 16.56 12.61 -13.61
N GLY A 213 17.11 13.73 -13.20
CA GLY A 213 17.72 14.71 -14.09
C GLY A 213 19.03 15.26 -13.56
N VAL A 214 19.94 15.62 -14.47
CA VAL A 214 21.16 16.38 -14.19
C VAL A 214 21.17 17.63 -15.04
N PHE A 215 21.33 18.78 -14.38
CA PHE A 215 21.35 20.13 -14.91
C PHE A 215 22.69 20.76 -14.54
N ARG A 216 23.50 21.13 -15.53
CA ARG A 216 24.76 21.84 -15.28
C ARG A 216 24.84 23.11 -16.11
N PHE A 217 25.13 24.23 -15.45
CA PHE A 217 25.45 25.49 -16.12
C PHE A 217 26.86 25.37 -16.73
N VAL A 218 26.95 25.36 -18.06
CA VAL A 218 28.23 25.23 -18.78
C VAL A 218 28.75 26.60 -19.23
N ASN A 219 27.88 27.61 -19.40
CA ASN A 219 28.22 29.03 -19.62
C ASN A 219 27.02 29.97 -19.35
N PHE A 220 27.24 31.29 -19.26
CA PHE A 220 26.20 32.34 -18.99
C PHE A 220 24.96 32.30 -19.92
N LYS A 221 24.98 31.51 -21.00
CA LYS A 221 23.84 31.30 -21.93
C LYS A 221 23.67 29.85 -22.40
N ARG A 222 24.30 28.86 -21.76
CA ARG A 222 24.22 27.44 -22.17
C ARG A 222 24.01 26.51 -20.98
N LEU A 223 22.88 25.80 -21.01
CA LEU A 223 22.47 24.78 -20.06
C LEU A 223 22.70 23.40 -20.70
N LEU A 224 23.32 22.47 -19.95
CA LEU A 224 23.30 21.06 -20.30
C LEU A 224 22.31 20.36 -19.38
N GLU A 225 21.33 19.70 -19.97
CA GLU A 225 20.25 19.01 -19.30
C GLU A 225 20.18 17.57 -19.81
N ALA A 226 20.21 16.62 -18.88
CA ALA A 226 20.02 15.21 -19.16
C ALA A 226 18.95 14.69 -18.20
N GLU A 227 17.76 14.41 -18.73
CA GLU A 227 16.63 13.86 -17.98
C GLU A 227 16.40 12.41 -18.40
N THR A 228 16.12 11.55 -17.42
CA THR A 228 15.69 10.16 -17.62
C THR A 228 14.48 9.92 -16.73
N GLY A 229 13.48 9.23 -17.25
CA GLY A 229 12.28 8.93 -16.49
C GLY A 229 11.53 7.74 -17.06
N PHE A 230 10.70 7.12 -16.24
CA PHE A 230 9.75 6.13 -16.68
C PHE A 230 8.44 6.30 -15.94
N THR A 231 7.34 6.02 -16.64
CA THR A 231 6.00 6.03 -16.08
C THR A 231 5.40 4.64 -16.23
N THR A 232 4.85 4.10 -15.14
CA THR A 232 4.03 2.90 -15.15
C THR A 232 2.59 3.30 -14.89
N THR A 233 1.66 2.77 -15.68
CA THR A 233 0.23 3.02 -15.50
C THR A 233 -0.52 1.73 -15.76
N GLU A 234 -1.39 1.37 -14.83
CA GLU A 234 -2.31 0.25 -15.00
C GLU A 234 -3.28 0.56 -16.17
N PRO A 235 -3.43 -0.35 -17.15
CA PRO A 235 -4.35 -0.14 -18.26
C PRO A 235 -5.80 -0.02 -17.78
N ALA A 236 -6.47 1.09 -18.11
CA ALA A 236 -7.85 1.35 -17.69
C ALA A 236 -8.84 0.25 -18.09
N HIS A 237 -8.62 -0.40 -19.25
CA HIS A 237 -9.43 -1.55 -19.67
C HIS A 237 -9.32 -2.73 -18.69
N LEU A 238 -8.12 -3.05 -18.20
CA LEU A 238 -7.94 -4.14 -17.23
C LEU A 238 -8.60 -3.82 -15.89
N ALA A 239 -8.53 -2.56 -15.44
CA ALA A 239 -9.20 -2.13 -14.22
C ALA A 239 -10.72 -2.23 -14.31
N VAL A 240 -11.31 -1.87 -15.47
CA VAL A 240 -12.75 -2.06 -15.74
C VAL A 240 -13.10 -3.54 -15.77
N THR A 241 -12.27 -4.37 -16.42
CA THR A 241 -12.45 -5.83 -16.44
C THR A 241 -12.45 -6.41 -15.03
N GLU A 242 -11.47 -6.04 -14.21
CA GLU A 242 -11.36 -6.51 -12.83
C GLU A 242 -12.56 -6.08 -11.99
N ALA A 243 -13.05 -4.83 -12.15
CA ALA A 243 -14.22 -4.34 -11.45
C ALA A 243 -15.51 -5.08 -11.85
N ILE A 244 -15.69 -5.41 -13.13
CA ILE A 244 -16.82 -6.19 -13.63
C ILE A 244 -16.74 -7.64 -13.15
N GLU A 245 -15.57 -8.28 -13.23
CA GLU A 245 -15.34 -9.64 -12.73
C GLU A 245 -15.62 -9.72 -11.22
N LYS A 246 -15.16 -8.72 -10.43
CA LYS A 246 -15.47 -8.64 -9.00
C LYS A 246 -16.96 -8.42 -8.75
N ALA A 247 -17.65 -7.68 -9.61
CA ALA A 247 -19.10 -7.47 -9.49
C ALA A 247 -19.88 -8.76 -9.73
N VAL A 248 -19.49 -9.54 -10.75
CA VAL A 248 -20.10 -10.87 -11.02
C VAL A 248 -19.80 -11.83 -9.88
N HIS A 249 -18.55 -11.90 -9.42
CA HIS A 249 -18.17 -12.74 -8.28
C HIS A 249 -19.02 -12.41 -7.03
N SER A 250 -19.13 -11.12 -6.70
CA SER A 250 -19.93 -10.67 -5.54
C SER A 250 -21.42 -10.89 -5.74
N MET A 251 -21.93 -10.75 -6.98
CA MET A 251 -23.33 -11.06 -7.32
C MET A 251 -23.67 -12.51 -6.98
N VAL A 252 -22.81 -13.46 -7.37
CA VAL A 252 -22.98 -14.88 -7.06
C VAL A 252 -23.06 -15.10 -5.55
N LEU A 253 -22.08 -14.57 -4.80
CA LEU A 253 -22.03 -14.76 -3.34
C LEU A 253 -23.21 -14.13 -2.61
N GLU A 254 -23.58 -12.89 -2.96
CA GLU A 254 -24.76 -12.24 -2.38
C GLU A 254 -26.06 -12.94 -2.77
N GLY A 255 -26.14 -13.51 -3.98
CA GLY A 255 -27.30 -14.30 -4.40
C GLY A 255 -27.43 -15.62 -3.64
N ILE A 256 -26.31 -16.27 -3.29
CA ILE A 256 -26.32 -17.45 -2.40
C ILE A 256 -26.77 -17.04 -0.99
N ARG A 257 -26.19 -15.95 -0.45
CA ARG A 257 -26.50 -15.46 0.90
C ARG A 257 -27.98 -15.12 1.06
N ASP A 258 -28.55 -14.44 0.08
CA ASP A 258 -29.94 -14.00 0.09
C ASP A 258 -30.91 -15.07 -0.44
N SER A 259 -30.43 -16.31 -0.66
CA SER A 259 -31.22 -17.44 -1.14
C SER A 259 -31.92 -17.19 -2.50
N LEU A 260 -31.32 -16.36 -3.36
CA LEU A 260 -31.78 -16.17 -4.75
C LEU A 260 -31.46 -17.38 -5.63
N TRP A 261 -30.35 -18.07 -5.33
CA TRP A 261 -29.93 -19.31 -5.98
C TRP A 261 -29.10 -20.16 -5.02
N THR A 262 -28.95 -21.45 -5.33
CA THR A 262 -28.30 -22.42 -4.46
C THR A 262 -27.06 -23.03 -5.11
N SER A 263 -26.01 -23.20 -4.31
CA SER A 263 -24.82 -23.94 -4.70
C SER A 263 -25.10 -25.45 -4.67
N SER A 264 -24.32 -26.22 -5.42
CA SER A 264 -24.34 -27.68 -5.39
C SER A 264 -24.07 -28.20 -3.97
N PRO A 265 -24.75 -29.29 -3.52
CA PRO A 265 -24.50 -29.88 -2.20
C PRO A 265 -23.03 -30.26 -1.96
N ARG A 266 -22.29 -30.58 -3.03
CA ARG A 266 -20.86 -30.96 -2.97
C ARG A 266 -19.94 -29.79 -2.62
N SER A 267 -20.37 -28.55 -2.83
CA SER A 267 -19.55 -27.35 -2.62
C SER A 267 -19.89 -26.59 -1.33
N THR A 268 -20.72 -27.15 -0.45
CA THR A 268 -21.22 -26.50 0.77
C THR A 268 -20.11 -25.93 1.67
N ALA A 269 -19.06 -26.71 1.95
CA ALA A 269 -17.95 -26.26 2.81
C ALA A 269 -17.17 -25.09 2.18
N ARG A 270 -16.90 -25.16 0.87
CA ARG A 270 -16.24 -24.09 0.12
C ARG A 270 -17.08 -22.82 0.10
N THR A 271 -18.38 -22.98 -0.15
CA THR A 271 -19.36 -21.88 -0.16
C THR A 271 -19.36 -21.13 1.16
N LYS A 272 -19.38 -21.85 2.29
CA LYS A 272 -19.32 -21.23 3.63
C LYS A 272 -18.03 -20.45 3.85
N ASN A 273 -16.87 -21.00 3.47
CA ASN A 273 -15.58 -20.32 3.61
C ASN A 273 -15.51 -19.04 2.75
N MET A 274 -15.99 -19.10 1.50
CA MET A 274 -16.03 -17.93 0.62
C MET A 274 -17.01 -16.87 1.09
N LEU A 275 -18.18 -17.25 1.61
CA LEU A 275 -19.13 -16.32 2.23
C LEU A 275 -18.54 -15.63 3.46
N ASN A 276 -17.84 -16.37 4.33
CA ASN A 276 -17.17 -15.78 5.49
C ASN A 276 -16.09 -14.77 5.06
N ALA A 277 -15.24 -15.14 4.09
CA ALA A 277 -14.21 -14.24 3.56
C ALA A 277 -14.82 -12.99 2.91
N TYR A 278 -15.94 -13.15 2.22
CA TYR A 278 -16.68 -12.03 1.62
C TYR A 278 -17.31 -11.10 2.66
N GLU A 279 -17.90 -11.64 3.74
CA GLU A 279 -18.43 -10.80 4.83
C GLU A 279 -17.31 -10.09 5.61
N GLU A 280 -16.15 -10.73 5.77
CA GLU A 280 -14.95 -10.09 6.33
C GLU A 280 -14.53 -8.90 5.44
N GLU A 281 -14.34 -9.13 4.14
CA GLU A 281 -14.03 -8.07 3.17
C GLU A 281 -15.06 -6.93 3.23
N ARG A 282 -16.36 -7.26 3.25
CA ARG A 282 -17.43 -6.27 3.34
C ARG A 282 -17.37 -5.45 4.63
N SER A 283 -17.11 -6.10 5.76
CA SER A 283 -16.96 -5.43 7.05
C SER A 283 -15.76 -4.48 7.08
N GLU A 284 -14.66 -4.85 6.40
CA GLU A 284 -13.48 -4.00 6.24
C GLU A 284 -13.78 -2.79 5.34
N MET A 285 -14.53 -3.00 4.25
CA MET A 285 -14.88 -1.93 3.31
C MET A 285 -15.80 -0.88 3.94
N VAL A 286 -16.68 -1.26 4.88
CA VAL A 286 -17.50 -0.30 5.65
C VAL A 286 -16.65 0.63 6.52
N GLN A 287 -15.48 0.16 6.98
CA GLN A 287 -14.55 0.94 7.80
C GLN A 287 -13.48 1.68 6.98
N THR A 288 -13.47 1.46 5.66
CA THR A 288 -12.48 2.05 4.76
C THR A 288 -13.04 3.33 4.17
N ASP A 289 -12.30 4.43 4.32
CA ASP A 289 -12.65 5.72 3.74
C ASP A 289 -12.49 5.73 2.21
N VAL A 290 -13.04 6.75 1.56
CA VAL A 290 -12.98 7.02 0.10
C VAL A 290 -11.53 6.96 -0.43
N TYR A 291 -10.55 7.33 0.40
CA TYR A 291 -9.12 7.32 0.07
C TYR A 291 -8.40 5.98 0.36
N GLY A 292 -9.13 4.94 0.78
CA GLY A 292 -8.53 3.65 1.15
C GLY A 292 -7.86 3.63 2.53
N ALA A 293 -7.97 4.71 3.30
CA ALA A 293 -7.51 4.76 4.68
C ALA A 293 -8.50 3.99 5.57
N ARG A 294 -7.98 3.10 6.40
CA ARG A 294 -8.75 2.34 7.39
C ARG A 294 -8.02 2.26 8.70
N GLU A 295 -8.76 2.15 9.79
CA GLU A 295 -8.17 1.86 11.10
C GLU A 295 -7.72 0.40 11.17
N GLN A 296 -6.40 0.17 11.13
CA GLN A 296 -5.83 -1.17 11.11
C GLN A 296 -5.54 -1.72 12.50
N MET A 297 -5.32 -0.84 13.48
CA MET A 297 -4.87 -1.18 14.81
C MET A 297 -5.63 -0.36 15.85
N ALA A 298 -5.97 -0.99 16.97
CA ALA A 298 -6.49 -0.28 18.13
C ALA A 298 -5.40 0.61 18.73
N VAL A 299 -5.78 1.83 19.11
CA VAL A 299 -4.88 2.83 19.69
C VAL A 299 -4.36 2.33 21.04
N PRO A 300 -3.03 2.26 21.25
CA PRO A 300 -2.45 1.78 22.49
C PRO A 300 -2.67 2.80 23.63
N ARG A 301 -2.92 2.32 24.86
CA ARG A 301 -3.02 3.18 26.04
C ARG A 301 -1.73 3.23 26.84
N ILE A 302 -1.09 2.07 27.01
CA ILE A 302 0.22 1.95 27.68
C ILE A 302 1.13 1.15 26.78
N ILE A 303 2.37 1.60 26.61
CA ILE A 303 3.42 0.87 25.91
C ILE A 303 4.62 0.70 26.82
N VAL A 304 5.18 -0.49 26.83
CA VAL A 304 6.50 -0.78 27.38
C VAL A 304 7.42 -1.13 26.22
N GLN A 305 8.55 -0.43 26.11
CA GLN A 305 9.49 -0.63 25.02
C GLN A 305 10.91 -0.87 25.58
N PRO A 306 11.33 -2.15 25.73
CA PRO A 306 12.74 -2.47 25.87
C PRO A 306 13.47 -2.30 24.53
N TYR A 307 14.68 -1.75 24.56
CA TYR A 307 15.47 -1.51 23.36
C TYR A 307 16.98 -1.64 23.58
N GLY A 308 17.67 -2.04 22.52
CA GLY A 308 19.13 -1.87 22.37
C GLY A 308 19.42 -0.55 21.67
N SER A 309 20.58 0.03 21.94
CA SER A 309 20.93 1.36 21.44
C SER A 309 22.41 1.44 21.05
N ALA A 310 22.70 2.18 19.98
CA ALA A 310 24.05 2.52 19.56
C ALA A 310 24.30 3.99 19.81
N TRP A 311 25.34 4.29 20.59
CA TRP A 311 25.64 5.62 21.11
C TRP A 311 26.87 6.15 20.39
N ARG A 312 26.76 7.39 19.89
CA ARG A 312 27.87 8.10 19.27
C ARG A 312 28.02 9.45 19.94
N TYR A 313 29.07 9.56 20.75
CA TYR A 313 29.48 10.80 21.39
C TYR A 313 30.07 11.75 20.35
N GLN A 314 29.84 13.06 20.47
CA GLN A 314 30.55 14.06 19.68
C GLN A 314 30.75 15.32 20.53
N GLY A 315 31.98 15.48 21.01
CA GLY A 315 32.42 16.59 21.85
C GLY A 315 33.82 17.06 21.44
N ASP A 316 34.55 17.62 22.40
CA ASP A 316 35.86 18.25 22.16
C ASP A 316 36.96 17.24 21.76
N TYR A 317 36.81 15.97 22.13
CA TYR A 317 37.73 14.90 21.72
C TYR A 317 37.49 14.41 20.29
N SER A 318 38.53 14.49 19.46
CA SER A 318 38.52 13.94 18.10
C SER A 318 38.39 12.41 18.08
N SER A 319 37.74 11.86 17.04
CA SER A 319 37.53 10.42 16.79
C SER A 319 36.57 9.68 17.75
N PRO A 320 35.26 9.94 17.64
CA PRO A 320 34.26 9.22 18.45
C PRO A 320 34.12 7.75 18.06
N LEU A 321 33.89 6.91 19.06
CA LEU A 321 33.62 5.48 18.89
C LEU A 321 32.13 5.19 19.11
N ASN A 322 31.58 4.30 18.28
CA ASN A 322 30.24 3.79 18.50
C ASN A 322 30.30 2.73 19.60
N LYS A 323 29.44 2.88 20.60
CA LYS A 323 29.29 1.94 21.70
C LYS A 323 27.84 1.51 21.81
N ILE A 324 27.61 0.42 22.53
CA ILE A 324 26.27 -0.12 22.75
C ILE A 324 25.73 0.32 24.12
N GLY A 325 24.42 0.43 24.19
CA GLY A 325 23.67 0.63 25.42
C GLY A 325 22.35 -0.09 25.32
N TYR A 326 21.59 -0.09 26.40
CA TYR A 326 20.25 -0.64 26.45
C TYR A 326 19.39 0.18 27.40
N GLY A 327 18.08 0.09 27.23
CA GLY A 327 17.13 0.81 28.05
C GLY A 327 15.72 0.27 27.92
N ALA A 328 14.83 0.85 28.71
CA ALA A 328 13.41 0.62 28.63
C ALA A 328 12.68 1.95 28.75
N SER A 329 11.61 2.11 27.98
CA SER A 329 10.66 3.20 28.15
C SER A 329 9.28 2.69 28.53
N LEU A 330 8.59 3.49 29.33
CA LEU A 330 7.18 3.37 29.65
C LEU A 330 6.45 4.58 29.08
N GLU A 331 5.45 4.34 28.26
CA GLU A 331 4.61 5.37 27.63
C GLU A 331 3.18 5.24 28.11
N VAL A 332 2.60 6.36 28.51
CA VAL A 332 1.19 6.48 28.84
C VAL A 332 0.56 7.49 27.90
N TYR A 333 -0.34 7.02 27.05
CA TYR A 333 -1.07 7.85 26.09
C TYR A 333 -2.21 8.59 26.80
N LEU A 334 -2.19 9.91 26.72
CA LEU A 334 -3.25 10.79 27.23
C LEU A 334 -4.36 10.96 26.19
N THR A 335 -3.96 11.07 24.93
CA THR A 335 -4.83 11.07 23.76
C THR A 335 -4.28 10.06 22.75
N PRO A 336 -5.01 9.70 21.68
CA PRO A 336 -4.47 8.83 20.64
C PRO A 336 -3.16 9.31 20.03
N TYR A 337 -2.96 10.62 19.97
CA TYR A 337 -1.80 11.25 19.35
C TYR A 337 -0.69 11.63 20.33
N LEU A 338 -0.99 11.80 21.62
CA LEU A 338 -0.03 12.33 22.60
C LEU A 338 0.17 11.38 23.78
N ALA A 339 1.43 11.10 24.09
CA ALA A 339 1.84 10.31 25.23
C ALA A 339 2.91 11.02 26.07
N ILE A 340 2.93 10.69 27.35
CA ILE A 340 4.06 10.97 28.23
C ILE A 340 4.91 9.70 28.30
N GLN A 341 6.20 9.85 28.04
CA GLN A 341 7.18 8.77 28.06
C GLN A 341 8.17 9.01 29.20
N ALA A 342 8.35 8.01 30.07
CA ALA A 342 9.48 7.91 30.97
C ALA A 342 10.48 6.91 30.39
N ASN A 343 11.74 7.31 30.24
CA ASN A 343 12.81 6.51 29.65
C ASN A 343 13.96 6.35 30.64
N ALA A 344 14.43 5.12 30.80
CA ALA A 344 15.62 4.79 31.59
C ALA A 344 16.58 3.97 30.73
N SER A 345 17.83 4.42 30.62
CA SER A 345 18.84 3.76 29.79
C SER A 345 20.22 3.79 30.40
N THR A 346 21.06 2.85 29.97
CA THR A 346 22.46 2.77 30.37
C THR A 346 23.32 2.44 29.16
N GLY A 347 24.48 3.07 29.07
CA GLY A 347 25.38 2.91 27.94
C GLY A 347 26.76 3.48 28.22
N THR A 348 27.65 3.31 27.25
CA THR A 348 29.02 3.82 27.32
C THR A 348 29.22 4.90 26.28
N LEU A 349 29.79 6.04 26.65
CA LEU A 349 30.30 7.06 25.71
C LEU A 349 31.82 6.89 25.63
N ALA A 350 32.38 6.79 24.42
CA ALA A 350 33.82 6.58 24.27
C ALA A 350 34.42 7.28 23.04
N THR A 351 35.70 7.62 23.16
CA THR A 351 36.57 8.11 22.07
C THR A 351 37.78 7.18 21.92
N LYS A 352 38.48 7.25 20.79
CA LYS A 352 39.54 6.27 20.48
C LYS A 352 40.72 6.23 21.47
N ARG A 353 41.00 7.33 22.17
CA ARG A 353 42.24 7.47 22.95
C ARG A 353 42.08 8.05 24.34
N PHE A 354 41.01 8.80 24.63
CA PHE A 354 41.00 9.69 25.80
C PHE A 354 39.77 9.57 26.71
N LEU A 355 38.65 9.02 26.24
CA LEU A 355 37.41 8.97 27.01
C LEU A 355 36.73 7.60 26.89
N SER A 356 36.33 7.03 28.03
CA SER A 356 35.40 5.90 28.10
C SER A 356 34.63 6.01 29.41
N ILE A 357 33.39 6.46 29.34
CA ILE A 357 32.53 6.72 30.51
C ILE A 357 31.24 5.93 30.39
N ASP A 358 30.86 5.24 31.47
CA ASP A 358 29.55 4.62 31.56
C ASP A 358 28.57 5.61 32.16
N VAL A 359 27.39 5.69 31.57
CA VAL A 359 26.36 6.64 31.96
C VAL A 359 25.01 5.95 32.12
N ASN A 360 24.22 6.44 33.07
CA ASN A 360 22.81 6.14 33.23
C ASN A 360 22.02 7.39 32.87
N GLU A 361 20.92 7.23 32.16
CA GLU A 361 20.10 8.35 31.73
C GLU A 361 18.65 8.09 32.09
N PHE A 362 18.00 9.13 32.64
CA PHE A 362 16.58 9.13 32.94
C PHE A 362 15.96 10.36 32.27
N THR A 363 15.08 10.16 31.28
CA THR A 363 14.42 11.25 30.54
C THR A 363 12.90 11.14 30.59
N GLY A 364 12.24 12.29 30.69
CA GLY A 364 10.80 12.43 30.51
C GLY A 364 10.52 13.14 29.20
N ASN A 365 9.81 12.49 28.28
CA ASN A 365 9.51 13.01 26.95
C ASN A 365 8.01 13.15 26.73
N ILE A 366 7.61 14.18 25.98
CA ILE A 366 6.30 14.24 25.32
C ILE A 366 6.48 13.59 23.95
N LEU A 367 5.66 12.58 23.68
CA LEU A 367 5.70 11.81 22.44
C LEU A 367 4.44 12.07 21.63
N PHE A 368 4.63 12.46 20.37
CA PHE A 368 3.59 12.64 19.37
C PHE A 368 3.61 11.48 18.36
N ARG A 369 2.48 10.79 18.25
CA ARG A 369 2.23 9.69 17.32
C ARG A 369 1.38 10.19 16.16
N ALA A 370 1.97 10.24 14.96
CA ALA A 370 1.31 10.85 13.81
C ALA A 370 0.10 10.05 13.30
N LEU A 371 0.18 8.71 13.31
CA LEU A 371 -0.84 7.81 12.74
C LEU A 371 -1.27 6.74 13.75
N PRO A 372 -2.11 7.06 14.73
CA PRO A 372 -2.38 6.19 15.87
C PRO A 372 -3.06 4.85 15.55
N ASN A 373 -3.86 4.83 14.50
CA ASN A 373 -4.66 3.66 14.11
C ASN A 373 -3.99 2.84 12.99
N GLN A 374 -2.77 3.22 12.57
CA GLN A 374 -2.02 2.53 11.51
C GLN A 374 -0.97 1.57 12.08
N ARG A 375 -0.62 0.52 11.31
CA ARG A 375 0.47 -0.40 11.67
C ARG A 375 1.83 0.29 11.64
N PHE A 376 2.04 1.14 10.64
CA PHE A 376 3.24 1.94 10.51
C PHE A 376 2.92 3.37 10.95
N THR A 377 3.64 3.86 11.97
CA THR A 377 3.48 5.24 12.44
C THR A 377 4.82 5.92 12.63
N PRO A 378 5.00 7.12 12.07
CA PRO A 378 6.02 8.05 12.51
C PRO A 378 5.76 8.50 13.94
N LEU A 379 6.85 8.69 14.68
CA LEU A 379 6.87 9.15 16.07
C LEU A 379 7.84 10.31 16.19
N PHE A 380 7.47 11.32 16.96
CA PHE A 380 8.31 12.45 17.30
C PHE A 380 8.25 12.66 18.80
N TYR A 381 9.37 13.01 19.41
CA TYR A 381 9.37 13.28 20.84
C TYR A 381 10.42 14.31 21.21
N ALA A 382 10.10 15.06 22.25
CA ALA A 382 10.96 16.06 22.84
C ALA A 382 10.79 16.02 24.37
N GLY A 383 11.87 16.21 25.10
CA GLY A 383 11.87 16.10 26.53
C GLY A 383 13.19 16.52 27.16
N ALA A 384 13.28 16.24 28.45
CA ALA A 384 14.44 16.55 29.24
C ALA A 384 14.61 15.53 30.36
N GLY A 385 15.82 15.48 30.92
CA GLY A 385 16.12 14.57 32.00
C GLY A 385 17.52 14.76 32.54
N TYR A 386 18.07 13.67 33.09
CA TYR A 386 19.36 13.67 33.73
C TYR A 386 20.24 12.54 33.21
N THR A 387 21.49 12.88 32.87
CA THR A 387 22.57 11.94 32.61
C THR A 387 23.46 11.86 33.84
N ILE A 388 23.66 10.65 34.36
CA ILE A 388 24.42 10.35 35.57
C ILE A 388 25.61 9.48 35.19
N ARG A 389 26.82 9.96 35.46
CA ARG A 389 28.05 9.19 35.21
C ARG A 389 28.22 8.11 36.28
N LYS A 390 28.49 6.86 35.87
CA LYS A 390 28.81 5.76 36.78
C LYS A 390 30.24 5.92 37.33
N LEU A 391 30.42 5.59 38.61
CA LEU A 391 31.70 5.71 39.30
C LEU A 391 32.70 4.66 38.77
N GLY A 392 33.87 5.12 38.30
CA GLY A 392 35.02 4.28 37.96
C GLY A 392 35.95 4.04 39.16
N ILE A 393 36.88 3.09 39.04
CA ILE A 393 37.77 2.57 40.11
C ILE A 393 38.83 3.62 40.59
N MET A 394 38.91 4.79 39.97
CA MET A 394 39.83 5.87 40.37
C MET A 394 39.03 7.04 40.95
N LEU A 395 39.50 7.57 42.08
CA LEU A 395 38.86 8.61 42.92
C LEU A 395 38.48 9.88 42.14
N GLU A 396 37.27 9.91 41.58
CA GLU A 396 36.61 11.12 41.07
C GLU A 396 35.31 11.38 41.85
N PRO A 397 34.87 12.65 42.00
CA PRO A 397 33.74 13.01 42.84
C PRO A 397 32.46 12.28 42.41
N ALA A 398 31.81 11.65 43.39
CA ALA A 398 30.64 10.80 43.17
C ALA A 398 29.44 11.57 42.56
N ASN A 399 28.76 10.93 41.61
CA ASN A 399 27.36 11.19 41.27
C ASN A 399 27.08 12.58 40.65
N GLN A 400 27.91 13.03 39.71
CA GLN A 400 27.61 14.23 38.91
C GLN A 400 26.39 13.97 38.03
N ARG A 401 25.33 14.75 38.27
CA ARG A 401 24.06 14.71 37.53
C ARG A 401 24.03 15.88 36.57
N TYR A 402 23.91 15.57 35.28
CA TYR A 402 23.87 16.57 34.23
C TYR A 402 22.45 16.66 33.67
N PHE A 403 21.91 17.87 33.64
CA PHE A 403 20.63 18.10 32.97
C PHE A 403 20.84 18.00 31.45
N THR A 404 19.97 17.23 30.80
CA THR A 404 20.08 16.88 29.37
C THR A 404 18.75 17.15 28.68
N LEU A 405 18.80 17.89 27.57
CA LEU A 405 17.67 18.01 26.65
C LEU A 405 17.72 16.86 25.64
N SER A 406 16.57 16.23 25.38
CA SER A 406 16.46 15.14 24.43
C SER A 406 15.39 15.42 23.38
N GLY A 407 15.68 15.11 22.13
CA GLY A 407 14.73 15.25 21.03
C GLY A 407 15.00 14.23 19.95
N GLY A 408 13.96 13.69 19.32
CA GLY A 408 14.14 12.62 18.36
C GLY A 408 12.91 12.31 17.53
N GLY A 409 13.15 11.45 16.55
CA GLY A 409 12.11 10.93 15.67
C GLY A 409 12.36 9.46 15.41
N GLY A 410 11.30 8.73 15.09
CA GLY A 410 11.40 7.31 14.82
C GLY A 410 10.21 6.76 14.07
N LEU A 411 10.31 5.48 13.75
CA LEU A 411 9.29 4.71 13.07
C LEU A 411 8.92 3.51 13.93
N GLU A 412 7.63 3.30 14.12
CA GLU A 412 7.09 2.10 14.74
C GLU A 412 6.31 1.29 13.71
N TYR A 413 6.55 -0.03 13.72
CA TYR A 413 5.81 -0.99 12.94
C TYR A 413 5.18 -2.04 13.87
N ARG A 414 3.85 -2.03 13.98
CA ARG A 414 3.09 -2.97 14.80
C ARG A 414 2.80 -4.26 14.04
N LEU A 415 3.31 -5.37 14.58
CA LEU A 415 3.08 -6.73 14.08
C LEU A 415 1.68 -7.20 14.46
N SER A 416 1.20 -6.84 15.65
CA SER A 416 -0.10 -7.26 16.18
C SER A 416 -0.73 -6.19 17.10
N GLY A 417 -1.90 -6.53 17.66
CA GLY A 417 -2.56 -5.75 18.71
C GLY A 417 -1.69 -5.53 19.96
N THR A 418 -0.69 -6.38 20.19
CA THR A 418 0.11 -6.41 21.42
C THR A 418 1.61 -6.25 21.21
N LEU A 419 2.13 -6.52 20.00
CA LEU A 419 3.55 -6.54 19.69
C LEU A 419 3.90 -5.65 18.49
N GLY A 420 5.04 -4.97 18.55
CA GLY A 420 5.62 -4.22 17.44
C GLY A 420 7.13 -4.09 17.52
N LEU A 421 7.71 -3.49 16.49
CA LEU A 421 9.11 -3.11 16.39
C LEU A 421 9.20 -1.58 16.32
N ARG A 422 10.20 -0.99 16.95
CA ARG A 422 10.44 0.45 16.86
C ARG A 422 11.92 0.75 16.69
N GLY A 423 12.21 1.61 15.72
CA GLY A 423 13.52 2.23 15.54
C GLY A 423 13.42 3.73 15.78
N THR A 424 14.33 4.30 16.57
CA THR A 424 14.37 5.76 16.82
C THR A 424 15.77 6.33 16.70
N LEU A 425 15.85 7.60 16.33
CA LEU A 425 17.07 8.40 16.33
C LEU A 425 16.88 9.58 17.29
N GLU A 426 17.80 9.73 18.23
CA GLU A 426 17.73 10.72 19.30
C GLU A 426 18.97 11.58 19.33
N TYR A 427 18.74 12.86 19.57
CA TYR A 427 19.75 13.86 19.86
C TYR A 427 19.66 14.23 21.34
N HIS A 428 20.79 14.18 22.02
CA HIS A 428 20.92 14.53 23.44
C HIS A 428 21.93 15.65 23.60
N GLN A 429 21.48 16.74 24.22
CA GLN A 429 22.26 17.93 24.50
C GLN A 429 22.33 18.15 26.01
N PRO A 430 23.38 17.66 26.68
CA PRO A 430 23.72 18.07 28.03
C PRO A 430 23.99 19.58 28.08
N PHE A 431 23.52 20.25 29.15
CA PHE A 431 23.81 21.66 29.43
C PHE A 431 25.12 21.82 30.22
N THR A 432 26.13 21.04 29.86
CA THR A 432 27.45 21.05 30.50
C THR A 432 28.54 20.90 29.44
N ASP A 433 29.65 21.58 29.67
CA ASP A 433 30.89 21.50 28.88
C ASP A 433 31.91 20.56 29.55
N VAL A 434 31.48 19.83 30.59
CA VAL A 434 32.36 19.02 31.46
C VAL A 434 31.90 17.56 31.48
N LEU A 435 31.12 17.13 30.49
CA LEU A 435 30.63 15.75 30.45
C LEU A 435 31.79 14.75 30.30
N ASP A 436 32.85 15.17 29.61
CA ASP A 436 34.09 14.44 29.42
C ASP A 436 35.23 14.85 30.37
N GLY A 437 34.95 15.75 31.32
CA GLY A 437 35.90 16.20 32.34
C GLY A 437 36.83 17.34 31.91
N LEU A 438 36.65 17.93 30.72
CA LEU A 438 37.55 18.97 30.19
C LEU A 438 36.76 20.08 29.48
N ALA A 439 36.64 21.26 30.10
CA ALA A 439 36.00 22.42 29.47
C ALA A 439 36.97 23.10 28.49
N ALA A 440 36.96 22.68 27.21
CA ALA A 440 37.81 23.29 26.18
C ALA A 440 37.11 23.42 24.81
N GLY A 441 36.11 24.29 24.74
CA GLY A 441 35.46 24.64 23.49
C GLY A 441 34.52 25.83 23.64
N THR A 442 33.93 26.29 22.53
CA THR A 442 32.79 27.23 22.55
C THR A 442 31.46 26.52 22.26
N ARG A 443 31.47 25.18 22.17
CA ARG A 443 30.32 24.37 21.75
C ARG A 443 30.11 23.22 22.73
N ASN A 444 28.94 23.19 23.35
CA ASN A 444 28.54 22.14 24.28
C ASN A 444 28.61 20.74 23.63
N ASP A 445 29.07 19.76 24.41
CA ASP A 445 29.05 18.33 24.04
C ASP A 445 27.65 17.83 23.70
N TYR A 446 27.54 16.94 22.72
CA TYR A 446 26.29 16.23 22.44
C TYR A 446 26.54 14.76 22.10
N TYR A 447 25.49 13.95 22.15
CA TYR A 447 25.55 12.59 21.65
C TYR A 447 24.27 12.21 20.91
N VAL A 448 24.45 11.33 19.93
CA VAL A 448 23.35 10.78 19.13
C VAL A 448 23.17 9.32 19.50
N ARG A 449 21.90 8.91 19.64
CA ARG A 449 21.53 7.52 19.89
C ARG A 449 20.66 6.99 18.76
N ALA A 450 20.97 5.80 18.29
CA ALA A 450 20.10 5.02 17.42
C ALA A 450 19.57 3.83 18.22
N ASN A 451 18.26 3.79 18.45
CA ASN A 451 17.61 2.76 19.27
C ASN A 451 16.82 1.80 18.37
N ALA A 452 16.83 0.53 18.72
CA ALA A 452 15.99 -0.50 18.10
C ALA A 452 15.45 -1.43 19.19
N GLY A 453 14.13 -1.64 19.22
CA GLY A 453 13.49 -2.39 20.30
C GLY A 453 12.13 -2.97 19.95
N LEU A 454 11.59 -3.70 20.92
CA LEU A 454 10.25 -4.28 20.88
C LEU A 454 9.26 -3.33 21.53
N VAL A 455 8.05 -3.27 20.98
CA VAL A 455 6.93 -2.51 21.51
C VAL A 455 5.93 -3.50 22.07
N LEU A 456 5.69 -3.44 23.38
CA LEU A 456 4.70 -4.24 24.08
C LEU A 456 3.53 -3.35 24.49
N VAL A 457 2.35 -3.59 23.91
CA VAL A 457 1.15 -2.79 24.18
C VAL A 457 0.37 -3.41 25.33
N LEU A 458 0.16 -2.62 26.38
CA LEU A 458 -0.60 -2.98 27.58
C LEU A 458 -1.89 -2.17 27.60
N GLY A 459 -2.93 -2.71 26.97
CA GLY A 459 -4.24 -2.09 26.88
C GLY A 459 -4.38 -1.05 25.78
N HIS A 460 -5.63 -0.75 25.46
CA HIS A 460 -6.02 0.08 24.33
C HIS A 460 -7.03 1.13 24.79
N PHE A 461 -7.15 2.23 24.05
CA PHE A 461 -8.33 3.08 24.19
C PHE A 461 -9.57 2.28 23.79
N GLY A 462 -10.67 2.48 24.52
CA GLY A 462 -11.95 1.90 24.15
C GLY A 462 -12.32 2.35 22.74
N ARG A 463 -12.69 1.41 21.87
CA ARG A 463 -13.35 1.76 20.61
C ARG A 463 -14.68 2.42 20.97
N PRO A 464 -15.00 3.61 20.41
CA PRO A 464 -16.34 4.17 20.54
C PRO A 464 -17.40 3.24 19.95
#